data_AF-A0A8J6SRD2-F1
#
_entry.id   AF-A0A8J6SRD2-F1
#
_cell.length_a   1.000
_cell.length_b   1.000
_cell.length_c   1.000
_cell.angle_alpha   90.00
_cell.angle_beta   90.00
_cell.angle_gamma   90.00
#
_symmetry.space_group_name_H-M   'P 1'
#
loop_
_entity.id
_entity.type
_entity.pdbx_description
1 polymer ?
#
loop_
_entity_poly.entity_id
_entity_poly.type
_entity_poly.pdbx_seq_one_letter_code
_entity_poly.pdbx_strand_id
1 'polypeptide(L)'
;MIVYPPYGQFARIYKESVDPASLAPNAWRPALPQFEREQTWLEWRNETIKLINETLWPQWDQTASAWFNPDHNRMHALTTADFELFSTIDGPAVLDQRPDTPVAAASIPTHRQYFVDEDTAKLGDRYFFYDVTLPSQQLDKLPSDLRQALKDKAGSVSIQIKQLLQRPRAYQVAKLIGQEHRFELAATSMTSSMSSGHCFQGCLAAAGIYEAWLQRGYAPTESQLAALGQFGVDIGDRRVFAGVHYPSDNLSSWIMDLRLLPEVCADKRVSRFVADAITKRSFVYRSIVASRKAAYSDALALVQSLAKAAG
;
A
#
# COMPACT_ATOMS: atom_id res chain seq x y z
N MET A 1 13.36 -28.37 0.03
CA MET A 1 12.17 -27.53 -0.22
C MET A 1 12.00 -26.62 0.98
N ILE A 2 12.04 -25.30 0.80
CA ILE A 2 11.84 -24.35 1.91
C ILE A 2 10.35 -24.28 2.22
N VAL A 3 9.97 -24.51 3.48
CA VAL A 3 8.60 -24.35 3.96
C VAL A 3 8.52 -23.03 4.70
N TYR A 4 7.67 -22.12 4.21
CA TYR A 4 7.47 -20.82 4.84
C TYR A 4 6.43 -20.94 5.96
N PRO A 5 6.76 -20.60 7.21
CA PRO A 5 5.76 -20.52 8.27
C PRO A 5 4.82 -19.33 8.03
N PRO A 6 3.58 -19.36 8.54
CA PRO A 6 2.78 -18.15 8.63
C PRO A 6 3.47 -17.15 9.58
N TYR A 7 3.12 -15.86 9.44
CA TYR A 7 3.57 -14.82 10.36
C TYR A 7 3.21 -15.16 11.82
N GLY A 8 1.97 -15.64 12.04
CA GLY A 8 1.48 -16.08 13.34
C GLY A 8 0.55 -15.05 13.98
N GLN A 9 0.64 -14.93 15.30
CA GLN A 9 -0.30 -14.10 16.06
C GLN A 9 -0.02 -12.61 15.88
N PHE A 10 -1.09 -11.85 15.61
CA PHE A 10 -1.01 -10.40 15.56
C PHE A 10 -0.96 -9.85 16.98
N ALA A 11 -0.32 -8.70 17.16
CA ALA A 11 -0.46 -7.97 18.42
C ALA A 11 -1.94 -7.64 18.66
N ARG A 12 -2.38 -7.78 19.92
CA ARG A 12 -3.80 -7.66 20.31
C ARG A 12 -4.46 -6.39 19.81
N ILE A 13 -3.74 -5.26 19.84
CA ILE A 13 -4.22 -3.95 19.37
C ILE A 13 -4.71 -3.97 17.91
N TYR A 14 -4.05 -4.72 17.02
CA TYR A 14 -4.46 -4.84 15.62
C TYR A 14 -5.60 -5.83 15.43
N LYS A 15 -5.69 -6.85 16.28
CA LYS A 15 -6.82 -7.76 16.26
C LYS A 15 -8.10 -7.03 16.70
N GLU A 16 -7.99 -6.20 17.72
CA GLU A 16 -9.09 -5.41 18.29
C GLU A 16 -9.46 -4.20 17.41
N SER A 17 -8.61 -3.78 16.47
CA SER A 17 -8.94 -2.71 15.52
C SER A 17 -9.91 -3.12 14.41
N VAL A 18 -10.22 -4.42 14.28
CA VAL A 18 -11.25 -4.92 13.35
C VAL A 18 -12.55 -5.09 14.13
N ASP A 19 -13.53 -4.24 13.85
CA ASP A 19 -14.88 -4.38 14.39
C ASP A 19 -15.66 -5.44 13.60
N PRO A 20 -16.02 -6.59 14.19
CA PRO A 20 -16.80 -7.61 13.50
C PRO A 20 -18.19 -7.15 13.07
N ALA A 21 -18.73 -6.09 13.68
CA ALA A 21 -20.02 -5.52 13.33
C ALA A 21 -19.94 -4.46 12.21
N SER A 22 -18.73 -4.03 11.84
CA SER A 22 -18.51 -3.02 10.82
C SER A 22 -17.20 -3.28 10.06
N LEU A 23 -17.24 -4.22 9.11
CA LEU A 23 -16.07 -4.58 8.32
C LEU A 23 -15.93 -3.67 7.09
N ALA A 24 -17.03 -3.24 6.51
CA ALA A 24 -17.02 -2.38 5.33
C ALA A 24 -16.48 -0.96 5.65
N PRO A 25 -15.59 -0.38 4.83
CA PRO A 25 -15.20 1.03 4.95
C PRO A 25 -16.41 1.97 4.93
N ASN A 26 -16.42 3.07 5.69
CA ASN A 26 -17.60 3.98 5.74
C ASN A 26 -18.06 4.45 4.36
N ALA A 27 -17.13 4.72 3.45
CA ALA A 27 -17.40 5.15 2.08
C ALA A 27 -17.83 4.00 1.14
N TRP A 28 -17.79 2.74 1.58
CA TRP A 28 -18.25 1.59 0.81
C TRP A 28 -19.76 1.61 0.71
N ARG A 29 -20.27 1.94 -0.50
CA ARG A 29 -21.69 1.88 -0.88
C ARG A 29 -22.62 2.40 0.23
N PRO A 30 -22.46 3.66 0.67
CA PRO A 30 -23.10 4.17 1.89
C PRO A 30 -24.63 4.26 1.81
N ALA A 31 -25.20 4.13 0.61
CA ALA A 31 -26.64 4.12 0.39
C ALA A 31 -27.30 2.75 0.61
N LEU A 32 -26.52 1.66 0.71
CA LEU A 32 -27.07 0.32 0.95
C LEU A 32 -27.42 0.10 2.43
N PRO A 33 -28.44 -0.74 2.73
CA PRO A 33 -28.66 -1.24 4.08
C PRO A 33 -27.42 -1.93 4.66
N GLN A 34 -27.19 -1.80 5.98
CA GLN A 34 -25.98 -2.30 6.64
C GLN A 34 -25.69 -3.78 6.35
N PHE A 35 -26.72 -4.64 6.36
CA PHE A 35 -26.55 -6.06 6.06
C PHE A 35 -26.04 -6.30 4.63
N GLU A 36 -26.65 -5.66 3.63
CA GLU A 36 -26.22 -5.77 2.23
C GLU A 36 -24.83 -5.15 1.99
N ARG A 37 -24.54 -4.06 2.70
CA ARG A 37 -23.23 -3.39 2.67
C ARG A 37 -22.12 -4.32 3.15
N GLU A 38 -22.32 -5.00 4.28
CA GLU A 38 -21.36 -5.97 4.80
C GLU A 38 -21.25 -7.23 3.91
N GLN A 39 -22.36 -7.72 3.36
CA GLN A 39 -22.34 -8.87 2.46
C GLN A 39 -21.53 -8.57 1.18
N THR A 40 -21.84 -7.47 0.51
CA THR A 40 -21.13 -7.07 -0.73
C THR A 40 -19.66 -6.72 -0.47
N TRP A 41 -19.34 -6.21 0.72
CA TRP A 41 -17.96 -6.02 1.16
C TRP A 41 -17.20 -7.35 1.28
N LEU A 42 -17.80 -8.35 1.93
CA LEU A 42 -17.19 -9.68 2.07
C LEU A 42 -16.96 -10.34 0.71
N GLU A 43 -17.90 -10.21 -0.22
CA GLU A 43 -17.76 -10.67 -1.60
C GLU A 43 -16.55 -10.01 -2.28
N TRP A 44 -16.48 -8.67 -2.28
CA TRP A 44 -15.35 -7.93 -2.84
C TRP A 44 -14.01 -8.32 -2.21
N ARG A 45 -13.97 -8.48 -0.88
CA ARG A 45 -12.75 -8.86 -0.14
C ARG A 45 -12.30 -10.25 -0.53
N ASN A 46 -13.21 -11.22 -0.57
CA ASN A 46 -12.89 -12.60 -0.91
C ASN A 46 -12.41 -12.73 -2.36
N GLU A 47 -13.01 -11.99 -3.29
CA GLU A 47 -12.51 -11.89 -4.66
C GLU A 47 -11.12 -11.25 -4.74
N THR A 48 -10.86 -10.23 -3.92
CA THR A 48 -9.55 -9.55 -3.90
C THR A 48 -8.46 -10.52 -3.42
N ILE A 49 -8.75 -11.25 -2.35
CA ILE A 49 -7.87 -12.30 -1.82
C ILE A 49 -7.65 -13.40 -2.85
N LYS A 50 -8.69 -13.83 -3.57
CA LYS A 50 -8.55 -14.81 -4.64
C LYS A 50 -7.55 -14.35 -5.71
N LEU A 51 -7.67 -13.11 -6.19
CA LEU A 51 -6.73 -12.54 -7.16
C LEU A 51 -5.29 -12.48 -6.60
N ILE A 52 -5.12 -12.12 -5.33
CA ILE A 52 -3.80 -12.10 -4.67
C ILE A 52 -3.23 -13.51 -4.54
N ASN A 53 -4.03 -14.51 -4.14
CA ASN A 53 -3.61 -15.90 -4.03
C ASN A 53 -3.17 -16.46 -5.40
N GLU A 54 -3.91 -16.12 -6.45
CA GLU A 54 -3.64 -16.57 -7.82
C GLU A 54 -2.40 -15.92 -8.44
N THR A 55 -1.98 -14.75 -7.96
CA THR A 55 -0.91 -13.96 -8.60
C THR A 55 0.34 -13.75 -7.75
N LEU A 56 0.25 -13.83 -6.42
CA LEU A 56 1.32 -13.48 -5.49
C LEU A 56 1.54 -14.53 -4.40
N TRP A 57 0.73 -14.50 -3.33
CA TRP A 57 0.96 -15.26 -2.10
C TRP A 57 -0.33 -15.91 -1.63
N PRO A 58 -0.33 -17.22 -1.31
CA PRO A 58 -1.53 -17.91 -0.84
C PRO A 58 -1.91 -17.45 0.57
N GLN A 59 -3.20 -17.37 0.85
CA GLN A 59 -3.71 -17.17 2.21
C GLN A 59 -3.45 -18.38 3.12
N TRP A 60 -3.43 -18.14 4.42
CA TRP A 60 -3.34 -19.16 5.45
C TRP A 60 -4.73 -19.60 5.90
N ASP A 61 -4.98 -20.90 5.85
CA ASP A 61 -6.16 -21.51 6.47
C ASP A 61 -5.85 -21.80 7.94
N GLN A 62 -6.46 -21.02 8.83
CA GLN A 62 -6.29 -21.18 10.28
C GLN A 62 -6.86 -22.50 10.79
N THR A 63 -7.94 -23.01 10.18
CA THR A 63 -8.58 -24.25 10.60
C THR A 63 -7.73 -25.45 10.22
N ALA A 64 -7.24 -25.48 8.98
CA ALA A 64 -6.36 -26.53 8.50
C ALA A 64 -4.92 -26.38 9.02
N SER A 65 -4.56 -25.22 9.58
CA SER A 65 -3.18 -24.87 9.92
C SER A 65 -2.22 -25.11 8.75
N ALA A 66 -2.64 -24.68 7.56
CA ALA A 66 -1.91 -24.87 6.31
C ALA A 66 -2.14 -23.69 5.35
N TRP A 67 -1.23 -23.53 4.39
CA TRP A 67 -1.45 -22.62 3.26
C TRP A 67 -2.57 -23.15 2.37
N PHE A 68 -3.42 -22.26 1.88
CA PHE A 68 -4.50 -22.61 0.94
C PHE A 68 -3.91 -22.84 -0.46
N ASN A 69 -3.98 -24.08 -0.97
CA ASN A 69 -3.43 -24.51 -2.27
C ASN A 69 -1.98 -24.01 -2.50
N PRO A 70 -1.00 -24.43 -1.68
CA PRO A 70 0.34 -23.88 -1.74
C PRO A 70 1.08 -24.28 -3.02
N ASP A 71 1.67 -23.29 -3.68
CA ASP A 71 2.76 -23.50 -4.64
C ASP A 71 4.07 -23.00 -4.01
N HIS A 72 4.79 -23.91 -3.35
CA HIS A 72 6.03 -23.59 -2.66
C HIS A 72 7.13 -23.10 -3.61
N ASN A 73 7.13 -23.53 -4.88
CA ASN A 73 8.11 -23.05 -5.85
C ASN A 73 7.81 -21.60 -6.22
N ARG A 74 6.54 -21.25 -6.43
CA ARG A 74 6.12 -19.86 -6.66
C ARG A 74 6.42 -18.96 -5.46
N MET A 75 6.10 -19.41 -4.24
CA MET A 75 6.40 -18.68 -3.01
C MET A 75 7.90 -18.41 -2.86
N HIS A 76 8.72 -19.42 -3.16
CA HIS A 76 10.17 -19.29 -3.13
C HIS A 76 10.68 -18.35 -4.22
N ALA A 77 10.21 -18.50 -5.46
CA ALA A 77 10.60 -17.65 -6.58
C ALA A 77 10.25 -16.18 -6.34
N LEU A 78 9.06 -15.89 -5.79
CA LEU A 78 8.65 -14.54 -5.42
C LEU A 78 9.56 -13.96 -4.33
N THR A 79 9.81 -14.73 -3.28
CA THR A 79 10.69 -14.33 -2.18
C THR A 79 12.10 -14.02 -2.68
N THR A 80 12.68 -14.88 -3.51
CA THR A 80 14.02 -14.67 -4.08
C THR A 80 14.04 -13.42 -4.96
N ALA A 81 13.03 -13.22 -5.81
CA ALA A 81 12.92 -12.02 -6.64
C ALA A 81 12.79 -10.74 -5.81
N ASP A 82 12.11 -10.79 -4.66
CA ASP A 82 11.99 -9.65 -3.74
C ASP A 82 13.35 -9.31 -3.11
N PHE A 83 14.11 -10.30 -2.66
CA PHE A 83 15.43 -10.11 -2.06
C PHE A 83 16.49 -9.59 -3.04
N GLU A 84 16.47 -10.08 -4.28
CA GLU A 84 17.29 -9.55 -5.36
C GLU A 84 16.97 -8.07 -5.64
N LEU A 85 15.68 -7.69 -5.56
CA LEU A 85 15.27 -6.31 -5.75
C LEU A 85 15.68 -5.43 -4.57
N PHE A 86 15.60 -5.90 -3.32
CA PHE A 86 16.17 -5.17 -2.18
C PHE A 86 17.65 -4.83 -2.42
N SER A 87 18.42 -5.79 -2.94
CA SER A 87 19.85 -5.57 -3.19
C SER A 87 20.09 -4.48 -4.24
N THR A 88 19.18 -4.36 -5.21
CA THR A 88 19.19 -3.31 -6.24
C THR A 88 18.77 -1.95 -5.68
N ILE A 89 17.79 -1.94 -4.77
CA ILE A 89 17.25 -0.73 -4.11
C ILE A 89 18.24 -0.19 -3.06
N ASP A 90 18.94 -1.05 -2.35
CA ASP A 90 19.86 -0.68 -1.27
C ASP A 90 21.17 -0.07 -1.79
N GLY A 91 21.67 -0.55 -2.95
CA GLY A 91 22.93 -0.08 -3.53
C GLY A 91 23.04 1.46 -3.66
N PRO A 92 22.04 2.16 -4.22
CA PRO A 92 22.03 3.61 -4.30
C PRO A 92 21.70 4.35 -2.99
N ALA A 93 21.51 3.65 -1.86
CA ALA A 93 21.06 4.23 -0.60
C ALA A 93 19.77 5.07 -0.76
N VAL A 94 18.77 4.54 -1.49
CA VAL A 94 17.54 5.27 -1.87
C VAL A 94 16.80 5.83 -0.64
N LEU A 95 16.84 5.12 0.49
CA LEU A 95 16.24 5.58 1.73
C LEU A 95 16.84 6.92 2.23
N ASP A 96 18.11 7.20 1.92
CA ASP A 96 18.80 8.44 2.31
C ASP A 96 18.67 9.55 1.25
N GLN A 97 18.01 9.26 0.13
CA GLN A 97 17.75 10.25 -0.91
C GLN A 97 16.51 11.09 -0.59
N ARG A 98 16.39 12.21 -1.29
CA ARG A 98 15.22 13.09 -1.24
C ARG A 98 14.15 12.58 -2.21
N PRO A 99 12.85 12.73 -1.87
CA PRO A 99 11.77 12.49 -2.83
C PRO A 99 11.94 13.30 -4.11
N ASP A 100 11.64 12.67 -5.25
CA ASP A 100 11.62 13.31 -6.57
C ASP A 100 10.22 13.87 -6.87
N THR A 101 10.02 15.16 -6.60
CA THR A 101 8.74 15.85 -6.80
C THR A 101 8.93 17.18 -7.53
N PRO A 102 8.08 17.53 -8.52
CA PRO A 102 8.36 18.61 -9.47
C PRO A 102 8.33 20.02 -8.85
N VAL A 103 7.68 20.18 -7.71
CA VAL A 103 7.50 21.46 -7.01
C VAL A 103 7.97 21.38 -5.56
N ALA A 104 9.03 20.59 -5.33
CA ALA A 104 9.63 20.37 -4.02
C ALA A 104 10.17 21.66 -3.38
N ALA A 105 10.16 21.69 -2.04
CA ALA A 105 11.00 22.60 -1.29
C ALA A 105 12.48 22.24 -1.47
N ALA A 106 13.36 23.24 -1.55
CA ALA A 106 14.81 23.04 -1.64
C ALA A 106 15.41 22.23 -0.46
N SER A 107 14.75 22.28 0.70
CA SER A 107 15.10 21.60 1.94
C SER A 107 14.23 20.37 2.24
N ILE A 108 13.61 19.76 1.23
CA ILE A 108 12.79 18.56 1.42
C ILE A 108 13.57 17.47 2.22
N PRO A 109 12.97 16.90 3.29
CA PRO A 109 13.57 15.81 4.04
C PRO A 109 13.81 14.56 3.19
N THR A 110 14.71 13.70 3.65
CA THR A 110 14.97 12.40 3.00
C THR A 110 13.83 11.41 3.21
N HIS A 111 13.80 10.35 2.40
CA HIS A 111 12.88 9.23 2.58
C HIS A 111 12.98 8.62 3.98
N ARG A 112 14.17 8.50 4.56
CA ARG A 112 14.41 8.03 5.93
C ARG A 112 13.68 8.89 6.95
N GLN A 113 13.78 10.21 6.81
CA GLN A 113 13.16 11.12 7.77
C GLN A 113 11.63 11.02 7.71
N TYR A 114 11.06 10.93 6.50
CA TYR A 114 9.63 10.67 6.31
C TYR A 114 9.21 9.30 6.88
N PHE A 115 10.00 8.24 6.65
CA PHE A 115 9.71 6.91 7.17
C PHE A 115 9.56 6.90 8.70
N VAL A 116 10.42 7.65 9.40
CA VAL A 116 10.34 7.82 10.85
C VAL A 116 9.06 8.57 11.25
N ASP A 117 8.70 9.64 10.54
CA ASP A 117 7.48 10.40 10.86
C ASP A 117 6.20 9.58 10.63
N GLU A 118 6.14 8.79 9.55
CA GLU A 118 5.00 7.94 9.19
C GLU A 118 4.72 6.83 10.20
N ASP A 119 5.75 6.41 10.94
CA ASP A 119 5.64 5.43 12.01
C ASP A 119 5.23 6.08 13.35
N THR A 120 4.90 7.38 13.32
CA THR A 120 4.38 8.17 14.43
C THR A 120 3.06 8.84 14.04
N ALA A 121 2.48 9.64 14.94
CA ALA A 121 1.22 10.38 14.68
C ALA A 121 1.36 11.58 13.71
N LYS A 122 2.46 11.66 12.94
CA LYS A 122 2.84 12.81 12.09
C LYS A 122 2.63 12.61 10.59
N LEU A 123 1.91 11.55 10.20
CA LEU A 123 1.61 11.28 8.79
C LEU A 123 0.88 12.48 8.15
N GLY A 124 1.51 13.06 7.12
CA GLY A 124 0.99 14.22 6.38
C GLY A 124 1.49 15.59 6.84
N ASP A 125 2.07 15.70 8.04
CA ASP A 125 2.49 16.99 8.62
C ASP A 125 3.54 17.73 7.76
N ARG A 126 4.30 16.98 6.96
CA ARG A 126 5.38 17.50 6.11
C ARG A 126 5.04 17.48 4.62
N TYR A 127 3.75 17.49 4.25
CA TYR A 127 3.35 17.55 2.85
C TYR A 127 3.84 18.81 2.15
N PHE A 128 3.90 19.96 2.83
CA PHE A 128 4.36 21.23 2.24
C PHE A 128 5.71 21.13 1.52
N PHE A 129 6.62 20.24 1.98
CA PHE A 129 7.91 20.07 1.32
C PHE A 129 7.81 19.35 -0.04
N TYR A 130 6.75 18.57 -0.28
CA TYR A 130 6.47 17.98 -1.59
C TYR A 130 5.95 19.01 -2.59
N ASP A 131 5.25 20.05 -2.11
CA ASP A 131 4.57 21.04 -2.93
C ASP A 131 4.54 22.42 -2.25
N VAL A 132 5.53 23.25 -2.59
CA VAL A 132 5.59 24.63 -2.09
C VAL A 132 4.64 25.59 -2.82
N THR A 133 3.96 25.11 -3.86
CA THR A 133 3.05 25.91 -4.69
C THR A 133 1.59 25.76 -4.27
N LEU A 134 1.29 24.82 -3.37
CA LEU A 134 -0.07 24.60 -2.88
C LEU A 134 -0.55 25.83 -2.08
N PRO A 135 -1.72 26.40 -2.40
CA PRO A 135 -2.27 27.52 -1.62
C PRO A 135 -2.46 27.14 -0.15
N SER A 136 -2.16 28.07 0.76
CA SER A 136 -2.27 27.85 2.22
C SER A 136 -3.63 27.32 2.63
N GLN A 137 -4.72 27.81 2.03
CA GLN A 137 -6.08 27.33 2.30
C GLN A 137 -6.25 25.81 2.09
N GLN A 138 -5.57 25.22 1.09
CA GLN A 138 -5.62 23.78 0.86
C GLN A 138 -4.64 23.04 1.77
N LEU A 139 -3.46 23.63 1.99
CA LEU A 139 -2.44 23.06 2.87
C LEU A 139 -2.94 22.91 4.32
N ASP A 140 -3.64 23.92 4.85
CA ASP A 140 -4.19 23.93 6.20
C ASP A 140 -5.25 22.83 6.42
N LYS A 141 -5.90 22.38 5.35
CA LYS A 141 -6.92 21.31 5.39
C LYS A 141 -6.37 19.92 5.16
N LEU A 142 -5.14 19.81 4.64
CA LEU A 142 -4.55 18.54 4.25
C LEU A 142 -4.48 17.51 5.39
N PRO A 143 -4.06 17.86 6.62
CA PRO A 143 -4.06 16.87 7.71
C PRO A 143 -5.47 16.35 8.04
N SER A 144 -6.50 17.20 7.96
CA SER A 144 -7.89 16.75 8.17
C SER A 144 -8.41 15.90 7.02
N ASP A 145 -8.12 16.29 5.77
CA ASP A 145 -8.55 15.54 4.58
C ASP A 145 -7.91 14.15 4.56
N LEU A 146 -6.62 14.05 4.89
CA LEU A 146 -5.90 12.79 5.02
C LEU A 146 -6.54 11.88 6.06
N ARG A 147 -6.76 12.38 7.29
CA ARG A 147 -7.34 11.57 8.37
C ARG A 147 -8.75 11.11 8.02
N GLN A 148 -9.56 11.98 7.43
CA GLN A 148 -10.90 11.64 6.99
C GLN A 148 -10.87 10.57 5.89
N ALA A 149 -9.96 10.69 4.92
CA ALA A 149 -9.77 9.70 3.86
C ALA A 149 -9.43 8.32 4.43
N LEU A 150 -8.45 8.26 5.35
CA LEU A 150 -8.08 7.00 6.00
C LEU A 150 -9.23 6.41 6.82
N LYS A 151 -9.96 7.24 7.56
CA LYS A 151 -11.13 6.79 8.33
C LYS A 151 -12.22 6.21 7.43
N ASP A 152 -12.59 6.91 6.38
CA ASP A 152 -13.77 6.55 5.59
C ASP A 152 -13.49 5.51 4.51
N LYS A 153 -12.32 5.55 3.90
CA LYS A 153 -11.99 4.74 2.72
C LYS A 153 -11.07 3.58 3.06
N ALA A 154 -10.10 3.77 3.97
CA ALA A 154 -9.15 2.72 4.32
C ALA A 154 -9.64 1.83 5.45
N GLY A 155 -10.24 2.42 6.50
CA GLY A 155 -10.80 1.68 7.65
C GLY A 155 -9.87 0.59 8.18
N SER A 156 -10.42 -0.61 8.41
CA SER A 156 -9.68 -1.79 8.86
C SER A 156 -9.28 -2.75 7.71
N VAL A 157 -9.43 -2.33 6.45
CA VAL A 157 -9.31 -3.20 5.26
C VAL A 157 -7.97 -3.93 5.19
N SER A 158 -6.87 -3.20 5.34
CA SER A 158 -5.53 -3.80 5.27
C SER A 158 -5.30 -4.82 6.37
N ILE A 159 -5.85 -4.61 7.57
CA ILE A 159 -5.76 -5.55 8.68
C ILE A 159 -6.59 -6.80 8.42
N GLN A 160 -7.82 -6.66 7.92
CA GLN A 160 -8.66 -7.80 7.54
C GLN A 160 -7.96 -8.70 6.51
N ILE A 161 -7.34 -8.10 5.49
CA ILE A 161 -6.61 -8.84 4.45
C ILE A 161 -5.33 -9.49 5.00
N LYS A 162 -4.55 -8.76 5.81
CA LYS A 162 -3.34 -9.27 6.46
C LYS A 162 -3.61 -10.49 7.34
N GLN A 163 -4.74 -10.53 8.05
CA GLN A 163 -5.15 -11.65 8.89
C GLN A 163 -5.31 -12.96 8.10
N LEU A 164 -5.68 -12.87 6.82
CA LEU A 164 -5.81 -14.01 5.91
C LEU A 164 -4.47 -14.36 5.26
N LEU A 165 -3.74 -13.36 4.73
CA LEU A 165 -2.54 -13.62 3.94
C LEU A 165 -1.34 -14.11 4.76
N GLN A 166 -1.22 -13.72 6.04
CA GLN A 166 -0.22 -14.24 6.99
C GLN A 166 1.23 -14.31 6.48
N ARG A 167 1.61 -13.57 5.44
CA ARG A 167 2.98 -13.64 4.90
C ARG A 167 3.99 -13.22 5.97
N PRO A 168 5.02 -14.03 6.27
CA PRO A 168 6.09 -13.64 7.21
C PRO A 168 6.84 -12.41 6.67
N ARG A 169 7.46 -11.63 7.56
CA ARG A 169 8.22 -10.43 7.22
C ARG A 169 9.59 -10.77 6.62
N ALA A 170 10.15 -9.85 5.83
CA ALA A 170 11.46 -10.01 5.19
C ALA A 170 12.57 -10.45 6.15
N TYR A 171 12.71 -9.79 7.31
CA TYR A 171 13.72 -10.17 8.31
C TYR A 171 13.54 -11.60 8.86
N GLN A 172 12.30 -12.08 9.00
CA GLN A 172 12.01 -13.44 9.49
C GLN A 172 12.45 -14.47 8.45
N VAL A 173 12.13 -14.20 7.18
CA VAL A 173 12.45 -15.09 6.06
C VAL A 173 13.94 -15.07 5.74
N ALA A 174 14.59 -13.91 5.80
CA ALA A 174 16.03 -13.77 5.59
C ALA A 174 16.81 -14.70 6.53
N LYS A 175 16.44 -14.70 7.82
CA LYS A 175 16.99 -15.61 8.83
C LYS A 175 16.70 -17.09 8.50
N LEU A 176 15.49 -17.41 8.02
CA LEU A 176 15.11 -18.78 7.66
C LEU A 176 15.94 -19.33 6.49
N ILE A 177 16.26 -18.50 5.50
CA ILE A 177 16.97 -18.91 4.28
C ILE A 177 18.48 -18.64 4.36
N GLY A 178 18.99 -18.13 5.48
CA GLY A 178 20.42 -17.84 5.67
C GLY A 178 20.93 -16.66 4.83
N GLN A 179 20.06 -15.70 4.50
CA GLN A 179 20.39 -14.52 3.70
C GLN A 179 20.52 -13.27 4.58
N GLU A 180 21.49 -12.40 4.27
CA GLU A 180 21.58 -11.08 4.88
C GLU A 180 20.41 -10.20 4.43
N HIS A 181 19.81 -9.47 5.37
CA HIS A 181 18.74 -8.52 5.08
C HIS A 181 18.88 -7.27 5.94
N ARG A 182 18.93 -6.11 5.29
CA ARG A 182 18.99 -4.81 5.95
C ARG A 182 17.59 -4.27 6.09
N PHE A 183 17.27 -3.76 7.28
CA PHE A 183 15.98 -3.16 7.55
C PHE A 183 16.06 -2.13 8.67
N GLU A 184 15.14 -1.17 8.65
CA GLU A 184 14.93 -0.24 9.75
C GLU A 184 13.91 -0.79 10.73
N LEU A 185 14.03 -0.39 12.00
CA LEU A 185 13.00 -0.69 12.99
C LEU A 185 11.73 0.11 12.68
N ALA A 186 10.59 -0.58 12.58
CA ALA A 186 9.27 0.03 12.45
C ALA A 186 8.34 -0.43 13.59
N ALA A 187 7.94 0.51 14.45
CA ALA A 187 6.99 0.32 15.54
C ALA A 187 5.65 -0.25 15.07
N THR A 188 5.20 0.11 13.87
CA THR A 188 3.91 -0.38 13.32
C THR A 188 4.01 -1.74 12.60
N SER A 189 5.16 -2.41 12.62
CA SER A 189 5.40 -3.67 11.87
C SER A 189 4.93 -4.95 12.56
N MET A 190 4.10 -4.86 13.61
CA MET A 190 3.64 -5.98 14.45
C MET A 190 2.46 -6.78 13.85
N THR A 191 2.42 -6.89 12.53
CA THR A 191 1.45 -7.69 11.75
C THR A 191 2.17 -8.45 10.63
N SER A 192 1.47 -9.37 9.96
CA SER A 192 1.98 -10.00 8.73
C SER A 192 2.38 -8.97 7.66
N SER A 193 3.26 -9.37 6.73
CA SER A 193 3.85 -8.49 5.71
C SER A 193 2.84 -8.11 4.63
N MET A 194 2.20 -9.10 4.00
CA MET A 194 1.28 -8.84 2.88
C MET A 194 -0.14 -8.58 3.37
N SER A 195 -0.83 -7.53 2.88
CA SER A 195 -0.35 -6.45 2.00
C SER A 195 0.37 -5.34 2.75
N SER A 196 1.05 -4.41 2.08
CA SER A 196 1.64 -3.24 2.74
C SER A 196 0.56 -2.23 3.15
N GLY A 197 0.29 -2.13 4.46
CA GLY A 197 -0.75 -1.25 5.00
C GLY A 197 -0.49 0.23 4.69
N HIS A 198 0.76 0.66 4.76
CA HIS A 198 1.18 2.01 4.42
C HIS A 198 1.09 2.31 2.92
N CYS A 199 1.39 1.34 2.06
CA CYS A 199 1.20 1.50 0.62
C CYS A 199 -0.27 1.74 0.28
N PHE A 200 -1.16 0.92 0.86
CA PHE A 200 -2.61 1.05 0.69
C PHE A 200 -3.13 2.39 1.25
N GLN A 201 -2.75 2.73 2.48
CA GLN A 201 -3.16 3.98 3.13
C GLN A 201 -2.62 5.21 2.39
N GLY A 202 -1.38 5.17 1.88
CA GLY A 202 -0.79 6.30 1.14
C GLY A 202 -1.56 6.61 -0.14
N CYS A 203 -1.95 5.59 -0.90
CA CYS A 203 -2.77 5.75 -2.10
C CYS A 203 -4.17 6.31 -1.76
N LEU A 204 -4.84 5.77 -0.75
CA LEU A 204 -6.17 6.25 -0.33
C LEU A 204 -6.13 7.64 0.31
N ALA A 205 -5.06 7.99 1.02
CA ALA A 205 -4.84 9.33 1.54
C ALA A 205 -4.74 10.35 0.39
N ALA A 206 -3.90 10.08 -0.61
CA ALA A 206 -3.77 10.93 -1.79
C ALA A 206 -5.11 11.04 -2.55
N ALA A 207 -5.83 9.92 -2.70
CA ALA A 207 -7.15 9.89 -3.32
C ALA A 207 -8.15 10.80 -2.60
N GLY A 208 -8.26 10.67 -1.27
CA GLY A 208 -9.20 11.46 -0.48
C GLY A 208 -8.83 12.94 -0.38
N ILE A 209 -7.55 13.29 -0.34
CA ILE A 209 -7.10 14.69 -0.45
C ILE A 209 -7.53 15.28 -1.79
N TYR A 210 -7.32 14.56 -2.89
CA TYR A 210 -7.73 15.05 -4.21
C TYR A 210 -9.27 15.15 -4.33
N GLU A 211 -10.01 14.16 -3.84
CA GLU A 211 -11.47 14.22 -3.80
C GLU A 211 -11.97 15.44 -3.01
N ALA A 212 -11.34 15.74 -1.86
CA ALA A 212 -11.67 16.90 -1.04
C ALA A 212 -11.36 18.23 -1.74
N TRP A 213 -10.27 18.31 -2.51
CA TRP A 213 -9.96 19.45 -3.38
C TRP A 213 -11.07 19.68 -4.40
N LEU A 214 -11.50 18.62 -5.09
CA LEU A 214 -12.58 18.69 -6.07
C LEU A 214 -13.92 19.13 -5.46
N GLN A 215 -14.28 18.59 -4.29
CA GLN A 215 -15.49 18.96 -3.55
C GLN A 215 -15.50 20.43 -3.13
N ARG A 216 -14.33 21.01 -2.87
CA ARG A 216 -14.18 22.44 -2.56
C ARG A 216 -14.10 23.34 -3.80
N GLY A 217 -14.24 22.78 -5.00
CA GLY A 217 -14.10 23.52 -6.26
C GLY A 217 -12.66 23.97 -6.56
N TYR A 218 -11.66 23.38 -5.89
CA TYR A 218 -10.26 23.65 -6.19
C TYR A 218 -9.80 22.82 -7.39
N ALA A 219 -9.21 23.48 -8.37
CA ALA A 219 -8.62 22.86 -9.55
C ALA A 219 -7.09 22.85 -9.42
N PRO A 220 -6.47 21.75 -8.96
CA PRO A 220 -5.02 21.66 -8.86
C PRO A 220 -4.36 21.66 -10.24
N THR A 221 -3.17 22.24 -10.33
CA THR A 221 -2.32 22.14 -11.52
C THR A 221 -1.77 20.72 -11.69
N GLU A 222 -1.24 20.42 -12.88
CA GLU A 222 -0.61 19.12 -13.15
C GLU A 222 0.57 18.85 -12.20
N SER A 223 1.39 19.86 -11.88
CA SER A 223 2.51 19.73 -10.95
C SER A 223 2.07 19.46 -9.50
N GLN A 224 0.94 20.03 -9.08
CA GLN A 224 0.37 19.80 -7.74
C GLN A 224 -0.21 18.39 -7.63
N LEU A 225 -0.92 17.91 -8.67
CA LEU A 225 -1.34 16.52 -8.76
C LEU A 225 -0.12 15.58 -8.80
N ALA A 226 0.93 15.94 -9.53
CA ALA A 226 2.15 15.17 -9.59
C ALA A 226 2.81 15.01 -8.21
N ALA A 227 2.90 16.11 -7.45
CA ALA A 227 3.44 16.10 -6.09
C ALA A 227 2.57 15.27 -5.13
N LEU A 228 1.24 15.41 -5.19
CA LEU A 228 0.31 14.61 -4.38
C LEU A 228 0.41 13.11 -4.70
N GLY A 229 0.51 12.78 -5.99
CA GLY A 229 0.69 11.41 -6.45
C GLY A 229 2.02 10.82 -5.96
N GLN A 230 3.11 11.58 -6.05
CA GLN A 230 4.42 11.16 -5.53
C GLN A 230 4.37 10.94 -4.02
N PHE A 231 3.79 11.88 -3.28
CA PHE A 231 3.61 11.76 -1.83
C PHE A 231 2.86 10.47 -1.45
N GLY A 232 1.75 10.17 -2.15
CA GLY A 232 0.94 8.98 -1.89
C GLY A 232 1.70 7.67 -2.08
N VAL A 233 2.41 7.51 -3.20
CA VAL A 233 3.15 6.27 -3.49
C VAL A 233 4.43 6.13 -2.66
N ASP A 234 5.08 7.24 -2.32
CA ASP A 234 6.30 7.22 -1.53
C ASP A 234 6.09 6.65 -0.12
N ILE A 235 4.89 6.83 0.46
CA ILE A 235 4.54 6.24 1.77
C ILE A 235 4.67 4.71 1.72
N GLY A 236 4.26 4.09 0.61
CA GLY A 236 4.43 2.66 0.38
C GLY A 236 5.87 2.29 0.03
N ASP A 237 6.49 3.04 -0.89
CA ASP A 237 7.83 2.75 -1.39
C ASP A 237 8.89 2.83 -0.27
N ARG A 238 8.75 3.79 0.66
CA ARG A 238 9.62 3.92 1.84
C ARG A 238 9.64 2.67 2.70
N ARG A 239 8.53 1.92 2.76
CA ARG A 239 8.51 0.65 3.52
C ARG A 239 9.33 -0.45 2.86
N VAL A 240 9.48 -0.40 1.54
CA VAL A 240 10.38 -1.28 0.79
C VAL A 240 11.83 -0.80 0.93
N PHE A 241 12.08 0.51 0.81
CA PHE A 241 13.42 1.09 1.00
C PHE A 241 13.99 0.80 2.39
N ALA A 242 13.12 0.75 3.40
CA ALA A 242 13.47 0.42 4.77
C ALA A 242 13.51 -1.09 5.05
N GLY A 243 13.31 -1.95 4.05
CA GLY A 243 13.38 -3.40 4.20
C GLY A 243 12.29 -4.03 5.08
N VAL A 244 11.23 -3.30 5.45
CA VAL A 244 10.17 -3.81 6.34
C VAL A 244 9.00 -4.47 5.60
N HIS A 245 8.90 -4.20 4.29
CA HIS A 245 7.93 -4.79 3.37
C HIS A 245 8.62 -5.22 2.08
N TYR A 246 8.15 -6.33 1.50
CA TYR A 246 8.62 -6.78 0.20
C TYR A 246 8.09 -5.88 -0.92
N PRO A 247 8.83 -5.73 -2.05
CA PRO A 247 8.29 -5.11 -3.27
C PRO A 247 6.93 -5.67 -3.68
N SER A 248 6.75 -6.99 -3.64
CA SER A 248 5.46 -7.63 -3.94
C SER A 248 4.33 -7.36 -2.94
N ASP A 249 4.63 -6.89 -1.72
CA ASP A 249 3.59 -6.43 -0.79
C ASP A 249 2.94 -5.13 -1.30
N ASN A 250 3.69 -4.27 -2.01
CA ASN A 250 3.13 -3.08 -2.66
C ASN A 250 2.27 -3.46 -3.87
N LEU A 251 2.64 -4.48 -4.67
CA LEU A 251 1.77 -5.01 -5.73
C LEU A 251 0.41 -5.46 -5.18
N SER A 252 0.41 -6.20 -4.06
CA SER A 252 -0.80 -6.61 -3.37
C SER A 252 -1.65 -5.42 -2.93
N SER A 253 -1.03 -4.38 -2.36
CA SER A 253 -1.72 -3.14 -1.98
C SER A 253 -2.31 -2.40 -3.18
N TRP A 254 -1.59 -2.30 -4.30
CA TRP A 254 -2.11 -1.64 -5.51
C TRP A 254 -3.27 -2.40 -6.14
N ILE A 255 -3.27 -3.73 -6.10
CA ILE A 255 -4.45 -4.53 -6.49
C ILE A 255 -5.65 -4.15 -5.63
N MET A 256 -5.46 -4.03 -4.31
CA MET A 256 -6.52 -3.60 -3.40
C MET A 256 -7.00 -2.18 -3.72
N ASP A 257 -6.08 -1.22 -3.86
CA ASP A 257 -6.40 0.19 -4.12
C ASP A 257 -7.18 0.35 -5.42
N LEU A 258 -6.69 -0.21 -6.52
CA LEU A 258 -7.29 -0.05 -7.84
C LEU A 258 -8.66 -0.73 -7.96
N ARG A 259 -8.93 -1.79 -7.16
CA ARG A 259 -10.26 -2.39 -7.06
C ARG A 259 -11.20 -1.63 -6.12
N LEU A 260 -10.67 -0.98 -5.09
CA LEU A 260 -11.47 -0.32 -4.06
C LEU A 260 -11.89 1.10 -4.47
N LEU A 261 -10.98 1.86 -5.09
CA LEU A 261 -11.19 3.26 -5.43
C LEU A 261 -12.49 3.54 -6.19
N PRO A 262 -12.87 2.76 -7.24
CA PRO A 262 -14.14 2.98 -7.94
C PRO A 262 -15.39 2.83 -7.06
N GLU A 263 -15.28 2.13 -5.92
CA GLU A 263 -16.40 1.86 -5.01
C GLU A 263 -16.49 2.89 -3.88
N VAL A 264 -15.38 3.57 -3.54
CA VAL A 264 -15.28 4.50 -2.39
C VAL A 264 -15.01 5.95 -2.76
N CYS A 265 -14.74 6.22 -4.04
CA CYS A 265 -14.60 7.55 -4.62
C CYS A 265 -15.65 7.74 -5.72
N ALA A 266 -16.47 8.78 -5.61
CA ALA A 266 -17.53 9.03 -6.59
C ALA A 266 -16.99 9.54 -7.93
N ASP A 267 -15.89 10.28 -7.91
CA ASP A 267 -15.30 10.89 -9.10
C ASP A 267 -14.21 10.00 -9.71
N LYS A 268 -14.44 9.53 -10.94
CA LYS A 268 -13.50 8.68 -11.69
C LYS A 268 -12.13 9.31 -11.91
N ARG A 269 -12.03 10.65 -11.88
CA ARG A 269 -10.73 11.35 -11.96
C ARG A 269 -9.80 10.95 -10.82
N VAL A 270 -10.34 10.61 -9.65
CA VAL A 270 -9.57 10.19 -8.47
C VAL A 270 -8.95 8.81 -8.70
N SER A 271 -9.72 7.85 -9.22
CA SER A 271 -9.21 6.51 -9.56
C SER A 271 -8.12 6.59 -10.63
N ARG A 272 -8.34 7.38 -11.69
CA ARG A 272 -7.33 7.61 -12.73
C ARG A 272 -6.06 8.24 -12.16
N PHE A 273 -6.21 9.22 -11.27
CA PHE A 273 -5.09 9.89 -10.60
C PHE A 273 -4.22 8.90 -9.82
N VAL A 274 -4.82 8.01 -9.02
CA VAL A 274 -4.04 7.02 -8.27
C VAL A 274 -3.39 5.99 -9.20
N ALA A 275 -4.08 5.53 -10.24
CA ALA A 275 -3.49 4.64 -11.24
C ALA A 275 -2.25 5.25 -11.91
N ASP A 276 -2.32 6.54 -12.25
CA ASP A 276 -1.18 7.30 -12.77
C ASP A 276 -0.07 7.47 -11.74
N ALA A 277 -0.40 7.73 -10.48
CA ALA A 277 0.59 7.82 -9.41
C ALA A 277 1.36 6.49 -9.26
N ILE A 278 0.65 5.36 -9.17
CA ILE A 278 1.28 4.03 -9.07
C ILE A 278 2.19 3.77 -10.27
N THR A 279 1.66 3.90 -11.49
CA THR A 279 2.35 3.44 -12.69
C THR A 279 3.47 4.37 -13.19
N LYS A 280 3.39 5.68 -12.88
CA LYS A 280 4.35 6.67 -13.34
C LYS A 280 5.33 7.10 -12.24
N ARG A 281 4.90 7.12 -10.97
CA ARG A 281 5.63 7.78 -9.88
C ARG A 281 6.28 6.83 -8.88
N SER A 282 5.69 5.66 -8.62
CA SER A 282 6.29 4.69 -7.69
C SER A 282 7.64 4.21 -8.21
N PHE A 283 8.67 4.40 -7.40
CA PHE A 283 10.00 3.84 -7.63
C PHE A 283 9.96 2.31 -7.59
N VAL A 284 9.20 1.73 -6.66
CA VAL A 284 9.08 0.27 -6.51
C VAL A 284 8.39 -0.32 -7.74
N TYR A 285 7.33 0.31 -8.24
CA TYR A 285 6.66 -0.13 -9.47
C TYR A 285 7.64 -0.15 -10.65
N ARG A 286 8.38 0.95 -10.87
CA ARG A 286 9.38 1.03 -11.94
C ARG A 286 10.48 -0.02 -11.76
N SER A 287 10.91 -0.29 -10.54
CA SER A 287 11.93 -1.29 -10.22
C SER A 287 11.45 -2.71 -10.54
N ILE A 288 10.20 -3.04 -10.18
CA ILE A 288 9.56 -4.32 -10.52
C ILE A 288 9.48 -4.49 -12.03
N VAL A 289 8.99 -3.49 -12.76
CA VAL A 289 8.90 -3.51 -14.23
C VAL A 289 10.28 -3.71 -14.86
N ALA A 290 11.28 -2.95 -14.40
CA ALA A 290 12.64 -3.01 -14.93
C ALA A 290 13.34 -4.35 -14.65
N SER A 291 13.00 -5.00 -13.53
CA SER A 291 13.61 -6.29 -13.14
C SER A 291 13.30 -7.44 -14.10
N ARG A 292 12.17 -7.36 -14.83
CA ARG A 292 11.65 -8.42 -15.73
C ARG A 292 11.60 -9.81 -15.10
N LYS A 293 11.52 -9.91 -13.76
CA LYS A 293 11.47 -11.19 -13.06
C LYS A 293 10.10 -11.84 -13.29
N ALA A 294 10.11 -13.09 -13.76
CA ALA A 294 8.89 -13.86 -14.03
C ALA A 294 7.98 -13.99 -12.79
N ALA A 295 8.55 -13.99 -11.59
CA ALA A 295 7.77 -14.09 -10.35
C ALA A 295 6.76 -12.95 -10.14
N TYR A 296 6.94 -11.79 -10.80
CA TYR A 296 6.01 -10.67 -10.72
C TYR A 296 5.00 -10.59 -11.89
N SER A 297 5.15 -11.41 -12.94
CA SER A 297 4.48 -11.17 -14.23
C SER A 297 2.97 -11.05 -14.11
N ASP A 298 2.34 -12.01 -13.43
CA ASP A 298 0.87 -12.11 -13.39
C ASP A 298 0.28 -10.97 -12.56
N ALA A 299 0.88 -10.69 -11.41
CA ALA A 299 0.45 -9.61 -10.53
C ALA A 299 0.67 -8.24 -11.18
N LEU A 300 1.80 -8.05 -11.88
CA LEU A 300 2.08 -6.82 -12.61
C LEU A 300 1.09 -6.62 -13.75
N ALA A 301 0.77 -7.68 -14.52
CA ALA A 301 -0.24 -7.62 -15.58
C ALA A 301 -1.63 -7.28 -15.03
N LEU A 302 -2.00 -7.84 -13.87
CA LEU A 302 -3.24 -7.52 -13.18
C LEU A 302 -3.28 -6.04 -12.75
N VAL A 303 -2.21 -5.53 -12.12
CA VAL A 303 -2.12 -4.10 -11.73
C VAL A 303 -2.24 -3.20 -12.96
N GLN A 304 -1.57 -3.52 -14.06
CA GLN A 304 -1.64 -2.76 -15.31
C GLN A 304 -3.05 -2.78 -15.93
N SER A 305 -3.72 -3.93 -15.88
CA SER A 305 -5.11 -4.06 -16.35
C SER A 305 -6.07 -3.20 -15.51
N LEU A 306 -5.96 -3.29 -14.19
CA LEU A 306 -6.77 -2.49 -13.26
C LEU A 306 -6.49 -0.98 -13.41
N ALA A 307 -5.21 -0.59 -13.55
CA ALA A 307 -4.82 0.80 -13.76
C ALA A 307 -5.39 1.35 -15.08
N LYS A 308 -5.39 0.54 -16.15
CA LYS A 308 -6.02 0.90 -17.43
C LYS A 308 -7.53 1.06 -17.29
N ALA A 309 -8.20 0.21 -16.51
CA ALA A 309 -9.64 0.28 -16.29
C ALA A 309 -10.08 1.48 -15.43
N ALA A 310 -9.17 2.03 -14.61
CA ALA A 310 -9.40 3.25 -13.84
C ALA A 310 -9.33 4.54 -14.69
N GLY A 311 -8.72 4.47 -15.88
CA GLY A 311 -8.54 5.56 -16.84
C GLY A 311 -9.62 5.62 -17.91
#